data_AF-A0A316MCG4-F1
#
_entry.id   AF-A0A316MCG4-F1
#
_cell.length_a   1.000
_cell.length_b   1.000
_cell.length_c   1.000
_cell.angle_alpha   90.00
_cell.angle_beta   90.00
_cell.angle_gamma   90.00
#
_symmetry.space_group_name_H-M   'P 1'
#
loop_
_entity.id
_entity.type
_entity.pdbx_description
1 polymer ?
#
loop_
_entity_poly.entity_id
_entity_poly.type
_entity_poly.pdbx_seq_one_letter_code
_entity_poly.pdbx_strand_id
1 'polypeptide(L)'
;MKIKMTKNLRENLITYGIVVVAFIIVEIMISTGSISSLMKGLLVPLCVYVIMAVSLNLTVGILGELSLGHAGFMCVGAFTGAFFSKCMENVITVGPLRFFLALLIGAVSAGFIGFLIGMPVLRLKGDYLAIVTLAFGEIIKNIINVLYIGKDANGLHFSMKDALSLNMEPDGQIIINGAQGITGTPKDS
;
A
#
# COMPACT_ATOMS: atom_id res chain seq x y z
N MET A 1 -0.35 -39.73 -19.45
CA MET A 1 -0.62 -38.43 -20.10
C MET A 1 0.61 -37.53 -19.89
N LYS A 2 1.55 -37.45 -20.86
CA LYS A 2 2.73 -36.56 -20.75
C LYS A 2 2.28 -35.14 -21.11
N ILE A 3 2.23 -34.24 -20.13
CA ILE A 3 1.97 -32.82 -20.38
C ILE A 3 3.12 -32.28 -21.24
N LYS A 4 2.85 -31.99 -22.50
CA LYS A 4 3.83 -31.42 -23.43
C LYS A 4 3.97 -29.93 -23.10
N MET A 5 4.87 -29.60 -22.18
CA MET A 5 5.13 -28.22 -21.78
C MET A 5 5.66 -27.40 -22.96
N THR A 6 4.92 -26.39 -23.38
CA THR A 6 5.38 -25.35 -24.30
C THR A 6 6.62 -24.66 -23.71
N LYS A 7 7.59 -24.26 -24.54
CA LYS A 7 8.86 -23.67 -24.09
C LYS A 7 8.65 -22.52 -23.08
N ASN A 8 7.68 -21.64 -23.34
CA ASN A 8 7.30 -20.52 -22.47
C ASN A 8 6.75 -20.97 -21.10
N LEU A 9 6.00 -22.09 -21.04
CA LEU A 9 5.48 -22.62 -19.78
C LEU A 9 6.62 -23.14 -18.88
N ARG A 10 7.65 -23.75 -19.48
CA ARG A 10 8.83 -24.21 -18.74
C ARG A 10 9.64 -23.04 -18.19
N GLU A 11 9.87 -22.02 -19.01
CA GLU A 11 10.60 -20.82 -18.59
C GLU A 11 9.87 -20.10 -17.45
N ASN A 12 8.55 -19.88 -17.57
CA ASN A 12 7.75 -19.26 -16.50
C ASN A 12 7.77 -20.10 -15.21
N LEU A 13 7.66 -21.43 -15.30
CA LEU A 13 7.72 -22.29 -14.12
C LEU A 13 9.06 -22.21 -13.40
N ILE A 14 10.16 -22.12 -14.17
CA ILE A 14 11.51 -21.94 -13.61
C ILE A 14 11.61 -20.60 -12.91
N THR A 15 11.13 -19.51 -13.52
CA THR A 15 11.13 -18.18 -12.91
C THR A 15 10.33 -18.17 -11.60
N TYR A 16 9.10 -18.71 -11.59
CA TYR A 16 8.31 -18.81 -10.36
C TYR A 16 9.01 -19.68 -9.30
N GLY A 17 9.64 -20.79 -9.72
CA GLY A 17 10.43 -21.64 -8.84
C GLY A 17 11.58 -20.88 -8.17
N ILE A 18 12.35 -20.10 -8.94
CA ILE A 18 13.44 -19.28 -8.42
C ILE A 18 12.92 -18.25 -7.40
N VAL A 19 11.80 -17.57 -7.69
CA VAL A 19 11.20 -16.58 -6.79
C VAL A 19 10.77 -17.23 -5.47
N VAL A 20 10.11 -18.39 -5.53
CA VAL A 20 9.67 -19.12 -4.32
C VAL A 20 10.86 -19.60 -3.50
N VAL A 21 11.91 -20.13 -4.15
CA VAL A 21 13.13 -20.56 -3.46
C VAL A 21 13.83 -19.38 -2.79
N ALA A 22 13.96 -18.24 -3.47
CA ALA A 22 14.54 -17.03 -2.89
C ALA A 22 13.74 -16.54 -1.67
N PHE A 23 12.39 -16.54 -1.75
CA PHE A 23 11.53 -16.18 -0.62
C PHE A 23 11.75 -17.11 0.58
N ILE A 24 11.81 -18.43 0.36
CA ILE A 24 12.04 -19.42 1.43
C ILE A 24 13.43 -19.23 2.07
N ILE A 25 14.47 -19.01 1.27
CA ILE A 25 15.83 -18.77 1.78
C ILE A 25 15.85 -17.53 2.68
N VAL A 26 15.24 -16.43 2.22
CA VAL A 26 15.15 -15.19 2.99
C VAL A 26 14.39 -15.42 4.31
N GLU A 27 13.27 -16.12 4.28
CA GLU A 27 12.47 -16.43 5.48
C GLU A 27 13.27 -17.28 6.49
N ILE A 28 14.03 -18.27 6.01
CA ILE A 28 14.92 -19.08 6.86
C ILE A 28 16.02 -18.21 7.47
N MET A 29 16.62 -17.30 6.70
CA MET A 29 17.65 -16.38 7.21
C MET A 29 17.11 -15.41 8.27
N ILE A 30 15.85 -14.95 8.12
CA ILE A 30 15.15 -14.16 9.13
C ILE A 30 14.91 -15.02 10.39
N SER A 31 14.42 -16.26 10.23
CA SER A 31 14.14 -17.17 11.35
C SER A 31 15.40 -17.63 12.10
N THR A 32 16.53 -17.72 11.41
CA THR A 32 17.83 -18.15 11.99
C THR A 32 18.54 -16.99 12.71
N GLY A 33 17.99 -15.77 12.65
CA GLY A 33 18.57 -14.59 13.31
C GLY A 33 19.86 -14.09 12.65
N SER A 34 20.20 -14.57 11.46
CA SER A 34 21.41 -14.16 10.73
C SER A 34 21.29 -12.78 10.08
N ILE A 35 20.09 -12.19 10.08
CA ILE A 35 19.77 -10.88 9.50
C ILE A 35 19.66 -9.84 10.61
N SER A 36 20.38 -8.73 10.46
CA SER A 36 20.29 -7.59 11.40
C SER A 36 18.92 -6.93 11.36
N SER A 37 18.51 -6.29 12.46
CA SER A 37 17.23 -5.57 12.55
C SER A 37 17.07 -4.54 11.40
N LEU A 38 18.14 -3.78 11.13
CA LEU A 38 18.20 -2.81 10.04
C LEU A 38 17.85 -3.45 8.69
N MET A 39 18.46 -4.60 8.36
CA MET A 39 18.23 -5.29 7.10
C MET A 39 16.78 -5.81 7.00
N LYS A 40 16.20 -6.26 8.12
CA LYS A 40 14.79 -6.65 8.19
C LYS A 40 13.86 -5.44 7.94
N GLY A 41 14.17 -4.28 8.52
CA GLY A 41 13.44 -3.03 8.33
C GLY A 41 13.49 -2.51 6.89
N LEU A 42 14.59 -2.74 6.17
CA LEU A 42 14.74 -2.33 4.76
C LEU A 42 14.07 -3.28 3.76
N LEU A 43 13.85 -4.54 4.14
CA LEU A 43 13.35 -5.57 3.23
C LEU A 43 11.95 -5.26 2.72
N VAL A 44 11.07 -4.78 3.60
CA VAL A 44 9.68 -4.42 3.25
C VAL A 44 9.62 -3.21 2.31
N PRO A 45 10.25 -2.05 2.61
CA PRO A 45 10.36 -0.93 1.68
C PRO A 45 10.98 -1.32 0.34
N LEU A 46 11.98 -2.22 0.33
CA LEU A 46 12.61 -2.69 -0.90
C LEU A 46 11.58 -3.39 -1.80
N CYS A 47 10.78 -4.32 -1.27
CA CYS A 47 9.72 -4.97 -2.02
C CYS A 47 8.69 -3.96 -2.56
N VAL A 48 8.33 -2.96 -1.74
CA VAL A 48 7.40 -1.89 -2.15
C VAL A 48 7.98 -1.05 -3.30
N TYR A 49 9.26 -0.67 -3.23
CA TYR A 49 9.93 0.08 -4.29
C TYR A 49 10.11 -0.73 -5.57
N VAL A 50 10.32 -2.05 -5.48
CA VAL A 50 10.36 -2.92 -6.66
C VAL A 50 8.99 -2.91 -7.36
N ILE A 51 7.89 -3.06 -6.61
CA ILE A 51 6.53 -3.00 -7.18
C ILE A 51 6.28 -1.62 -7.80
N MET A 52 6.68 -0.55 -7.13
CA MET A 52 6.56 0.82 -7.64
C MET A 52 7.37 1.01 -8.92
N ALA A 53 8.61 0.52 -8.99
CA ALA A 53 9.47 0.63 -10.15
C ALA A 53 8.89 -0.14 -11.36
N VAL A 54 8.34 -1.34 -11.13
CA VAL A 54 7.66 -2.11 -12.18
C VAL A 54 6.41 -1.38 -12.70
N SER A 55 5.61 -0.81 -11.79
CA SER A 55 4.43 -0.01 -12.13
C SER A 55 4.79 1.24 -12.95
N LEU A 56 5.83 1.95 -12.53
CA LEU A 56 6.33 3.13 -13.24
C LEU A 56 6.93 2.77 -14.61
N ASN A 57 7.63 1.63 -14.72
CA ASN A 57 8.15 1.16 -16.00
C ASN A 57 7.03 0.83 -17.00
N LEU A 58 5.88 0.32 -16.52
CA LEU A 58 4.73 0.07 -17.38
C LEU A 58 4.17 1.36 -18.00
N THR A 59 4.15 2.45 -17.24
CA THR A 59 3.61 3.73 -17.71
C THR A 59 4.66 4.54 -18.47
N VAL A 60 5.77 4.88 -17.81
CA VAL A 60 6.81 5.73 -18.39
C VAL A 60 7.64 4.98 -19.43
N GLY A 61 8.01 3.72 -19.14
CA GLY A 61 8.89 2.94 -20.02
C GLY A 61 8.17 2.37 -21.25
N ILE A 62 6.99 1.78 -21.07
CA ILE A 62 6.26 1.10 -22.14
C ILE A 62 5.28 2.03 -22.86
N LEU A 63 4.46 2.80 -22.12
CA LEU A 63 3.48 3.70 -22.75
C LEU A 63 4.08 5.04 -23.17
N GLY A 64 5.23 5.44 -22.60
CA GLY A 64 5.88 6.72 -22.89
C GLY A 64 5.18 7.93 -22.27
N GLU A 65 4.24 7.72 -21.35
CA GLU A 65 3.53 8.79 -20.65
C GLU A 65 4.22 9.11 -19.31
N LEU A 66 4.70 10.34 -19.17
CA LEU A 66 5.27 10.81 -17.91
C LEU A 66 4.16 11.00 -16.87
N SER A 67 4.06 10.08 -15.91
CA SER A 67 3.10 10.11 -14.81
C SER A 67 3.81 10.08 -13.45
N LEU A 68 3.65 11.15 -12.67
CA LEU A 68 4.30 11.34 -11.37
C LEU A 68 3.36 11.09 -10.18
N GLY A 69 2.11 10.68 -10.44
CA GLY A 69 1.08 10.49 -9.41
C GLY A 69 1.10 9.13 -8.69
N HIS A 70 2.00 8.21 -9.06
CA HIS A 70 2.03 6.83 -8.57
C HIS A 70 2.07 6.73 -7.03
N ALA A 71 2.85 7.60 -6.37
CA ALA A 71 2.96 7.64 -4.92
C ALA A 71 1.62 8.01 -4.24
N GLY A 72 0.79 8.84 -4.87
CA GLY A 72 -0.55 9.18 -4.38
C GLY A 72 -1.47 7.97 -4.36
N PHE A 73 -1.55 7.22 -5.46
CA PHE A 73 -2.38 6.01 -5.51
C PHE A 73 -1.89 4.91 -4.58
N MET A 74 -0.57 4.76 -4.44
CA MET A 74 0.04 3.89 -3.43
C MET A 74 -0.39 4.31 -2.01
N CYS A 75 -0.40 5.61 -1.71
CA CYS A 75 -0.85 6.14 -0.42
C CYS A 75 -2.31 5.78 -0.14
N VAL A 76 -3.22 5.97 -1.10
CA VAL A 76 -4.64 5.60 -0.95
C VAL A 76 -4.79 4.12 -0.59
N GLY A 77 -4.14 3.22 -1.34
CA GLY A 77 -4.23 1.78 -1.09
C GLY A 77 -3.65 1.38 0.26
N ALA A 78 -2.47 1.92 0.60
CA ALA A 78 -1.78 1.63 1.86
C ALA A 78 -2.60 2.09 3.07
N PHE A 79 -3.10 3.32 3.07
CA PHE A 79 -3.89 3.86 4.17
C PHE A 79 -5.25 3.18 4.30
N THR A 80 -5.94 2.90 3.19
CA THR A 80 -7.24 2.19 3.25
C THR A 80 -7.07 0.76 3.79
N GLY A 81 -6.06 0.03 3.32
CA GLY A 81 -5.79 -1.34 3.78
C GLY A 81 -5.36 -1.37 5.25
N ALA A 82 -4.47 -0.47 5.66
CA ALA A 82 -4.03 -0.36 7.05
C ALA A 82 -5.17 0.05 7.99
N PHE A 83 -6.00 1.01 7.58
CA PHE A 83 -7.21 1.42 8.30
C PHE A 83 -8.17 0.25 8.49
N PHE A 84 -8.45 -0.51 7.43
CA PHE A 84 -9.31 -1.69 7.51
C PHE A 84 -8.74 -2.76 8.46
N SER A 85 -7.45 -3.06 8.33
CA SER A 85 -6.76 -4.06 9.17
C SER A 85 -6.84 -3.71 10.66
N LYS A 86 -6.70 -2.42 11.01
CA LYS A 86 -6.85 -1.93 12.39
C LYS A 86 -8.30 -1.97 12.87
N CYS A 87 -9.25 -1.49 12.05
CA CYS A 87 -10.66 -1.48 12.42
C CYS A 87 -11.22 -2.89 12.69
N MET A 88 -10.77 -3.88 11.91
CA MET A 88 -11.25 -5.27 11.95
C MET A 88 -10.39 -6.18 12.83
N GLU A 89 -9.42 -5.62 13.56
CA GLU A 89 -8.48 -6.42 14.35
C GLU A 89 -9.16 -7.33 15.38
N ASN A 90 -10.21 -6.80 16.03
CA ASN A 90 -11.00 -7.53 17.04
C ASN A 90 -12.10 -8.42 16.44
N VAL A 91 -12.45 -8.24 15.17
CA VAL A 91 -13.55 -8.98 14.50
C VAL A 91 -13.00 -10.18 13.72
N ILE A 92 -11.90 -9.96 12.99
CA ILE A 92 -11.23 -10.98 12.19
C ILE A 92 -9.90 -11.31 12.88
N THR A 93 -9.93 -12.32 13.74
CA THR A 93 -8.76 -12.81 14.48
C THR A 93 -7.80 -13.59 13.59
N VAL A 94 -8.27 -14.11 12.45
CA VAL A 94 -7.46 -14.84 11.48
C VAL A 94 -6.58 -13.87 10.68
N GLY A 95 -5.33 -13.73 11.10
CA GLY A 95 -4.36 -12.77 10.54
C GLY A 95 -4.22 -12.82 9.01
N PRO A 96 -3.97 -13.99 8.39
CA PRO A 96 -3.84 -14.09 6.93
C PRO A 96 -5.10 -13.65 6.18
N LEU A 97 -6.28 -14.03 6.68
CA LEU A 97 -7.56 -13.64 6.06
C LEU A 97 -7.77 -12.13 6.13
N ARG A 98 -7.48 -11.53 7.29
CA ARG A 98 -7.53 -10.08 7.50
C ARG A 98 -6.60 -9.35 6.53
N PHE A 99 -5.39 -9.87 6.33
CA PHE A 99 -4.41 -9.31 5.39
C PHE A 99 -4.91 -9.36 3.94
N PHE A 100 -5.43 -10.51 3.46
CA PHE A 100 -5.95 -10.62 2.10
C PHE A 100 -7.14 -9.68 1.85
N LEU A 101 -8.04 -9.55 2.82
CA LEU A 101 -9.17 -8.61 2.73
C LEU A 101 -8.68 -7.15 2.74
N ALA A 102 -7.73 -6.80 3.59
CA ALA A 102 -7.11 -5.47 3.61
C ALA A 102 -6.45 -5.13 2.26
N LEU A 103 -5.74 -6.09 1.66
CA LEU A 103 -5.12 -5.95 0.34
C LEU A 103 -6.17 -5.73 -0.73
N LEU A 104 -7.25 -6.52 -0.75
CA LEU A 104 -8.32 -6.38 -1.73
C LEU A 104 -9.03 -5.02 -1.60
N ILE A 105 -9.34 -4.61 -0.37
CA ILE A 105 -10.00 -3.31 -0.11
C ILE A 105 -9.09 -2.15 -0.52
N GLY A 106 -7.80 -2.23 -0.21
CA GLY A 106 -6.82 -1.24 -0.66
C GLY A 106 -6.67 -1.18 -2.18
N ALA A 107 -6.68 -2.33 -2.86
CA ALA A 107 -6.62 -2.39 -4.32
C ALA A 107 -7.87 -1.79 -4.97
N VAL A 108 -9.06 -2.13 -4.44
CA VAL A 108 -10.34 -1.59 -4.93
C VAL A 108 -10.43 -0.08 -4.69
N SER A 109 -10.01 0.41 -3.51
CA SER A 109 -10.05 1.84 -3.21
C SER A 109 -9.08 2.65 -4.07
N ALA A 110 -7.84 2.16 -4.23
CA ALA A 110 -6.85 2.78 -5.12
C ALA A 110 -7.33 2.77 -6.59
N GLY A 111 -7.93 1.66 -7.04
CA GLY A 111 -8.51 1.54 -8.37
C GLY A 111 -9.70 2.48 -8.60
N PHE A 112 -10.56 2.64 -7.60
CA PHE A 112 -11.70 3.56 -7.66
C PHE A 112 -11.26 5.03 -7.73
N ILE A 113 -10.32 5.44 -6.87
CA ILE A 113 -9.74 6.79 -6.92
C ILE A 113 -8.97 7.00 -8.23
N GLY A 114 -8.23 5.99 -8.68
CA GLY A 114 -7.54 5.98 -9.98
C GLY A 114 -8.48 6.14 -11.15
N PHE A 115 -9.65 5.50 -11.13
CA PHE A 115 -10.68 5.66 -12.15
C PHE A 115 -11.26 7.08 -12.15
N LEU A 116 -11.60 7.61 -10.96
CA LEU A 116 -12.18 8.94 -10.79
C LEU A 116 -11.22 10.04 -11.26
N ILE A 117 -9.94 9.94 -10.90
CA ILE A 117 -8.89 10.88 -11.30
C ILE A 117 -8.45 10.64 -12.75
N GLY A 118 -8.44 9.38 -13.22
CA GLY A 118 -8.05 9.02 -14.58
C GLY A 118 -8.95 9.67 -15.63
N MET A 119 -10.26 9.76 -15.38
CA MET A 119 -11.21 10.33 -16.34
C MET A 119 -10.87 11.76 -16.81
N PRO A 120 -10.58 12.75 -15.93
CA PRO A 120 -10.12 14.06 -16.37
C PRO A 120 -8.66 14.05 -16.88
N VAL A 121 -7.80 13.22 -16.30
CA VAL A 121 -6.36 13.17 -16.61
C VAL A 121 -6.08 12.67 -18.03
N LEU A 122 -6.87 11.70 -18.52
CA LEU A 122 -6.75 11.15 -19.88
C LEU A 122 -7.01 12.17 -21.00
N ARG A 123 -7.52 13.36 -20.67
CA ARG A 123 -7.71 14.47 -21.63
C ARG A 123 -6.45 15.29 -21.86
N LEU A 124 -5.42 15.09 -21.03
CA LEU A 124 -4.16 15.82 -21.07
C LEU A 124 -3.07 14.98 -21.74
N LYS A 125 -2.04 15.64 -22.26
CA LYS A 125 -0.92 14.98 -22.93
C LYS A 125 0.40 15.64 -22.57
N GLY A 126 1.49 14.88 -22.66
CA GLY A 126 2.85 15.36 -22.44
C GLY A 126 3.03 16.00 -21.07
N ASP A 127 3.62 17.19 -21.01
CA ASP A 127 3.98 17.85 -19.76
C ASP A 127 2.76 18.19 -18.88
N TYR A 128 1.61 18.48 -19.49
CA TYR A 128 0.37 18.72 -18.74
C TYR A 128 -0.09 17.48 -17.97
N LEU A 129 0.12 16.29 -18.53
CA LEU A 129 -0.19 15.03 -17.87
C LEU A 129 0.71 14.84 -16.64
N ALA A 130 2.01 15.12 -16.77
CA ALA A 130 2.98 14.99 -15.68
C ALA A 130 2.68 15.97 -14.53
N ILE A 131 2.41 17.23 -14.84
CA ILE A 131 2.11 18.26 -13.83
C ILE A 131 0.85 17.90 -13.04
N VAL A 132 -0.22 17.51 -13.74
CA VAL A 132 -1.51 17.21 -13.09
C VAL A 132 -1.43 15.93 -12.25
N THR A 133 -0.72 14.91 -12.70
CA THR A 133 -0.53 13.68 -11.91
C THR A 133 0.30 13.93 -10.64
N LEU A 134 1.33 14.79 -10.70
CA LEU A 134 2.07 15.23 -9.53
C LEU A 134 1.16 15.98 -8.54
N ALA A 135 0.36 16.92 -9.06
CA ALA A 135 -0.58 17.70 -8.24
C ALA A 135 -1.57 16.79 -7.50
N PHE A 136 -2.15 15.79 -8.18
CA PHE A 136 -3.02 14.82 -7.52
C PHE A 136 -2.30 14.00 -6.44
N GLY A 137 -1.06 13.58 -6.70
CA GLY A 137 -0.25 12.90 -5.69
C GLY A 137 -0.04 13.74 -4.44
N GLU A 138 0.27 15.03 -4.62
CA GLU A 138 0.48 15.98 -3.53
C GLU A 138 -0.81 16.28 -2.76
N ILE A 139 -1.96 16.42 -3.46
CA ILE A 139 -3.27 16.61 -2.85
C ILE A 139 -3.62 15.41 -1.95
N ILE A 140 -3.45 14.18 -2.45
CA ILE A 140 -3.71 12.96 -1.68
C ILE A 140 -2.84 12.94 -0.42
N LYS A 141 -1.53 13.20 -0.57
CA LYS A 141 -0.60 13.26 0.56
C LYS A 141 -1.06 14.27 1.61
N ASN A 142 -1.43 15.48 1.18
CA ASN A 142 -1.86 16.53 2.08
C ASN A 142 -3.16 16.17 2.82
N ILE A 143 -4.14 15.59 2.12
CA ILE A 143 -5.40 15.11 2.73
C ILE A 143 -5.09 14.11 3.83
N ILE A 144 -4.23 13.12 3.56
CA ILE A 144 -3.86 12.12 4.56
C ILE A 144 -3.11 12.73 5.74
N ASN A 145 -2.23 13.70 5.51
CA ASN A 145 -1.48 14.37 6.57
C ASN A 145 -2.35 15.18 7.55
N VAL A 146 -3.49 15.70 7.08
CA VAL A 146 -4.42 16.45 7.94
C VAL A 146 -5.52 15.56 8.53
N LEU A 147 -5.61 14.30 8.12
CA LEU A 147 -6.69 13.40 8.50
C LEU A 147 -6.42 12.71 9.84
N TYR A 148 -7.31 12.91 10.79
CA TYR A 148 -7.34 12.19 12.05
C TYR A 148 -8.58 11.28 12.06
N ILE A 149 -8.37 9.99 12.33
CA ILE A 149 -9.46 9.02 12.48
C ILE A 149 -9.25 8.25 13.77
N GLY A 150 -10.29 8.14 14.58
CA GLY A 150 -10.31 7.29 15.76
C GLY A 150 -11.59 6.45 15.86
N LYS A 151 -11.55 5.47 16.74
CA LYS A 151 -12.65 4.54 17.00
C LYS A 151 -12.87 4.41 18.51
N ASP A 152 -14.10 4.60 18.96
CA ASP A 152 -14.52 4.38 20.35
C ASP A 152 -15.78 3.50 20.40
N ALA A 153 -16.44 3.43 21.57
CA ALA A 153 -17.68 2.67 21.73
C ALA A 153 -18.86 3.26 20.94
N ASN A 154 -18.83 4.56 20.64
CA ASN A 154 -19.86 5.30 19.92
C ASN A 154 -19.67 5.24 18.39
N GLY A 155 -18.51 4.81 17.92
CA GLY A 155 -18.26 4.50 16.51
C GLY A 155 -16.96 5.08 15.99
N LEU A 156 -16.99 5.57 14.74
CA LEU A 156 -15.84 6.18 14.06
C LEU A 156 -15.92 7.69 14.14
N HIS A 157 -14.83 8.32 14.55
CA HIS A 157 -14.68 9.76 14.66
C HIS A 157 -13.66 10.28 13.65
N PHE A 158 -13.95 11.45 13.07
CA PHE A 158 -13.14 12.06 12.03
C PHE A 158 -12.86 13.52 12.39
N SER A 159 -11.60 13.95 12.28
CA SER A 159 -11.18 15.34 12.51
C SER A 159 -10.11 15.73 11.50
N MET A 160 -10.11 17.01 11.10
CA MET A 160 -9.07 17.60 10.24
C MET A 160 -8.25 18.69 10.96
N LYS A 161 -8.53 18.91 12.25
CA LYS A 161 -7.85 19.94 13.04
C LYS A 161 -6.74 19.34 13.88
N ASP A 162 -7.11 18.41 14.74
CA ASP A 162 -6.22 17.77 15.71
C ASP A 162 -6.89 16.50 16.29
N ALA A 163 -6.09 15.72 17.02
CA ALA A 163 -6.53 14.48 17.66
C ALA A 163 -7.47 14.69 18.87
N LEU A 164 -7.39 15.83 19.57
CA LEU A 164 -8.26 16.13 20.71
C LEU A 164 -9.68 16.47 20.23
N SER A 165 -9.78 17.12 19.06
CA SER A 165 -11.02 17.43 18.35
C SER A 165 -11.78 16.18 17.85
N LEU A 166 -11.24 14.97 18.01
CA LEU A 166 -11.98 13.73 17.76
C LEU A 166 -13.13 13.51 18.77
N ASN A 167 -13.12 14.20 19.92
CA ASN A 167 -14.16 14.10 20.97
C ASN A 167 -14.48 12.65 21.38
N MET A 168 -13.46 11.79 21.41
CA MET A 168 -13.62 10.38 21.78
C MET A 168 -13.67 10.21 23.29
N GLU A 169 -14.28 9.09 23.71
CA GLU A 169 -14.16 8.62 25.07
C GLU A 169 -12.68 8.28 25.43
N PRO A 170 -12.34 8.26 26.74
CA PRO A 170 -10.97 7.99 27.20
C PRO A 170 -10.37 6.66 26.71
N ASP A 171 -11.22 5.67 26.43
CA ASP A 171 -10.84 4.34 25.92
C ASP A 171 -10.77 4.28 24.38
N GLY A 172 -10.98 5.41 23.69
CA GLY A 172 -10.96 5.50 22.24
C GLY A 172 -9.57 5.29 21.65
N GLN A 173 -9.49 4.50 20.57
CA GLN A 173 -8.24 4.24 19.85
C GLN A 173 -8.13 5.15 18.63
N ILE A 174 -7.09 5.99 18.59
CA ILE A 174 -6.72 6.72 17.37
C ILE A 174 -6.13 5.70 16.37
N ILE A 175 -6.60 5.71 15.13
CA ILE A 175 -6.16 4.83 14.04
C ILE A 175 -5.27 5.58 13.05
N ILE A 176 -5.66 6.79 12.63
CA ILE A 176 -4.85 7.69 11.79
C ILE A 176 -4.59 8.95 12.60
N ASN A 177 -3.31 9.33 12.72
CA ASN A 177 -2.88 10.49 13.50
C ASN A 177 -2.19 11.55 12.61
N GLY A 178 -2.93 12.04 11.60
CA GLY A 178 -2.43 13.04 10.65
C GLY A 178 -1.08 12.64 10.03
N ALA A 179 -0.11 13.54 10.11
CA ALA A 179 1.23 13.34 9.56
C ALA A 179 2.03 12.17 10.17
N GLN A 180 1.65 11.67 11.36
CA GLN A 180 2.26 10.47 11.93
C GLN A 180 1.78 9.17 11.26
N GLY A 181 0.70 9.24 10.48
CA GLY A 181 0.14 8.10 9.75
C GLY A 181 -0.65 7.14 10.64
N ILE A 182 -0.58 5.85 10.31
CA ILE A 182 -1.30 4.78 11.02
C ILE A 182 -0.64 4.49 12.37
N THR A 183 -1.43 4.48 13.44
CA THR A 183 -0.98 4.23 14.80
C THR A 183 -0.71 2.73 15.07
N GLY A 184 0.14 2.45 16.06
CA GLY A 184 0.42 1.07 16.48
C GLY A 184 1.14 0.25 15.41
N THR A 185 1.88 0.90 14.52
CA THR A 185 2.90 0.29 13.68
C THR A 185 4.17 0.07 14.54
N PRO A 186 4.79 -1.13 14.50
CA PRO A 186 6.04 -1.37 15.21
C PRO A 186 7.11 -0.37 14.76
N LYS A 187 7.73 0.35 15.70
CA LYS A 187 8.82 1.30 15.43
C LYS A 187 10.20 0.65 15.44
N ASP A 188 10.25 -0.65 15.71
CA ASP A 188 11.48 -1.42 15.79
C ASP A 188 11.92 -1.79 14.38
N SER A 189 12.73 -0.91 13.79
CA SER A 189 13.60 -1.21 12.64
C SER A 189 15.03 -1.39 13.13
#